data_AF-A0AAD3HCN0-F1
#
_entry.id   AF-A0AAD3HCN0-F1
#
_cell.length_a   1.000
_cell.length_b   1.000
_cell.length_c   1.000
_cell.angle_alpha   90.00
_cell.angle_beta   90.00
_cell.angle_gamma   90.00
#
_symmetry.space_group_name_H-M   'P 1'
#
loop_
_entity.id
_entity.type
_entity.pdbx_description
1 polymer ?
#
loop_
_entity_poly.entity_id
_entity_poly.type
_entity_poly.pdbx_seq_one_letter_code
_entity_poly.pdbx_strand_id
1 'polypeptide(L)'
;MARISQKRIGRRRGQTSSGGTPILLWTFIAMALFIACVFMFASSAIDAAAGNNDEVKLQIHPFISDHNDVENTEQKQGEHTIHQNMPPTNQVHEIHDGKEMGKEEPLASDILDASLEHRMNNDGEPYYHIVFSTDCSSFQKWQSYLLFYSAMKAKQPGSVTRIASGCTDEEEQAEQKFQDMISQTMSPHFKVHFTPHFSKVKDDKGNETGKDYKFFNKPFGLLHWLEHSEETLNNSDIVILLDPDQILTRPITNDFSDLQANVLPDKEPKTKVQHGSPFAQKYGFGASWLKLDVETITQDPKTPARISNGEAGKHFPAGPPYLATVKDFHLIAKHWAEFVPRVHKEHPHLMAEMYAFCIAAAHVKLPFQMVASLMVSNTGMGPRDEGWGLLTNVPDEDICSKDIMSKYPLPSVLHYCQRYIVGKHFYGKRRMPKDIFTCESPLLMEPPNDIHEKYDYFVPPHGTHGQDENKSLSKEGARRNAFMVCALTRMTNEAALFYQQHHCETKKDENIALDMWSLNKIMTSSL
;
A
#
# COMPACT_ATOMS: atom_id res chain seq x y z
N MET A 1 43.24 -45.35 24.90
CA MET A 1 43.92 -46.35 25.77
C MET A 1 43.64 -46.03 27.24
N ALA A 2 43.41 -47.06 28.07
CA ALA A 2 43.78 -47.23 29.50
C ALA A 2 43.70 -46.02 30.48
N ARG A 3 42.79 -46.02 31.49
CA ARG A 3 42.90 -46.59 32.89
C ARG A 3 43.88 -45.82 33.81
N ILE A 4 43.57 -45.40 35.04
CA ILE A 4 43.29 -46.12 36.34
C ILE A 4 42.58 -45.12 37.32
N SER A 5 41.67 -45.40 38.29
CA SER A 5 40.95 -46.59 38.83
C SER A 5 41.32 -47.17 40.23
N GLN A 6 41.06 -46.43 41.33
CA GLN A 6 40.90 -46.96 42.73
C GLN A 6 39.74 -46.23 43.45
N LYS A 7 38.79 -46.84 44.20
CA LYS A 7 38.84 -47.71 45.42
C LYS A 7 39.26 -46.94 46.69
N ARG A 8 38.67 -47.12 47.87
CA ARG A 8 37.46 -47.85 48.38
C ARG A 8 37.23 -47.45 49.86
N ILE A 9 36.09 -47.81 50.47
CA ILE A 9 35.85 -48.20 51.90
C ILE A 9 34.48 -47.72 52.40
N GLY A 10 33.85 -48.50 53.29
CA GLY A 10 32.74 -48.09 54.15
C GLY A 10 32.25 -49.25 55.04
N ARG A 11 31.62 -48.97 56.19
CA ARG A 11 30.78 -49.93 56.94
C ARG A 11 29.87 -49.26 57.98
N ARG A 12 28.88 -50.02 58.46
CA ARG A 12 27.73 -49.56 59.27
C ARG A 12 27.94 -49.69 60.80
N ARG A 13 27.35 -48.78 61.57
CA ARG A 13 26.60 -48.95 62.85
C ARG A 13 25.59 -47.77 62.94
N GLY A 14 24.40 -47.86 63.54
CA GLY A 14 23.61 -49.02 63.98
C GLY A 14 22.74 -48.72 65.21
N GLN A 15 21.40 -48.59 65.05
CA GLN A 15 20.37 -48.36 66.10
C GLN A 15 20.49 -46.97 66.82
N THR A 16 19.47 -46.29 67.38
CA THR A 16 17.99 -46.42 67.52
C THR A 16 17.41 -45.01 67.85
N SER A 17 16.11 -44.67 67.91
CA SER A 17 14.79 -45.32 67.69
C SER A 17 13.67 -44.28 67.46
N SER A 18 12.48 -44.74 67.07
CA SER A 18 11.13 -44.19 67.38
C SER A 18 10.83 -42.67 67.24
N GLY A 19 10.02 -42.31 66.24
CA GLY A 19 9.34 -41.01 66.16
C GLY A 19 8.48 -40.83 64.89
N GLY A 20 7.22 -41.28 64.91
CA GLY A 20 6.22 -40.84 63.92
C GLY A 20 5.71 -39.43 64.26
N THR A 21 5.16 -38.64 63.34
CA THR A 21 4.70 -38.93 61.97
C THR A 21 4.69 -37.62 61.15
N PRO A 22 4.89 -37.67 59.82
CA PRO A 22 4.06 -36.81 58.97
C PRO A 22 3.75 -37.45 57.60
N ILE A 23 2.73 -38.31 57.52
CA ILE A 23 2.14 -38.73 56.23
C ILE A 23 0.82 -38.00 56.00
N LEU A 24 -0.05 -37.97 57.03
CA LEU A 24 -1.32 -37.22 57.02
C LEU A 24 -1.16 -35.74 56.62
N LEU A 25 -0.13 -35.05 57.13
CA LEU A 25 0.10 -33.64 56.83
C LEU A 25 0.40 -33.40 55.34
N TRP A 26 1.19 -34.27 54.71
CA TRP A 26 1.50 -34.18 53.28
C TRP A 26 0.29 -34.54 52.42
N THR A 27 -0.54 -35.50 52.82
CA THR A 27 -1.81 -35.77 52.11
C THR A 27 -2.80 -34.61 52.21
N PHE A 28 -2.88 -33.92 53.36
CA PHE A 28 -3.72 -32.72 53.48
C PHE A 28 -3.20 -31.55 52.64
N ILE A 29 -1.87 -31.31 52.60
CA ILE A 29 -1.27 -30.29 51.73
C ILE A 29 -1.52 -30.62 50.25
N ALA A 30 -1.30 -31.86 49.83
CA ALA A 30 -1.53 -32.28 48.44
C ALA A 30 -3.01 -32.15 48.04
N MET A 31 -3.94 -32.54 48.91
CA MET A 31 -5.38 -32.40 48.64
C MET A 31 -5.82 -30.93 48.63
N ALA A 32 -5.29 -30.08 49.52
CA ALA A 32 -5.56 -28.65 49.51
C ALA A 32 -5.04 -27.96 48.24
N LEU A 33 -3.84 -28.32 47.77
CA LEU A 33 -3.29 -27.82 46.50
C LEU A 33 -4.11 -28.31 45.29
N PHE A 34 -4.54 -29.57 45.28
CA PHE A 34 -5.41 -30.09 44.21
C PHE A 34 -6.76 -29.38 44.18
N ILE A 35 -7.39 -29.19 45.34
CA ILE A 35 -8.64 -28.42 45.47
C ILE A 35 -8.43 -26.96 45.02
N ALA A 36 -7.33 -26.31 45.41
CA ALA A 36 -7.00 -24.96 44.95
C ALA A 36 -6.82 -24.88 43.43
N CYS A 37 -6.13 -25.84 42.80
CA CYS A 37 -6.03 -25.91 41.35
C CYS A 37 -7.39 -26.14 40.68
N VAL A 38 -8.24 -27.01 41.22
CA VAL A 38 -9.60 -27.23 40.70
C VAL A 38 -10.45 -25.97 40.84
N PHE A 39 -10.35 -25.22 41.94
CA PHE A 39 -11.04 -23.93 42.10
C PHE A 39 -10.48 -22.84 41.17
N MET A 40 -9.17 -22.79 40.92
CA MET A 40 -8.59 -21.85 39.95
C MET A 40 -9.06 -22.16 38.51
N PHE A 41 -9.02 -23.43 38.10
CA PHE A 41 -9.54 -23.84 36.79
C PHE A 41 -11.05 -23.63 36.68
N ALA A 42 -11.83 -23.97 37.72
CA ALA A 42 -13.27 -23.73 37.75
C ALA A 42 -13.61 -22.23 37.71
N SER A 43 -12.87 -21.37 38.43
CA SER A 43 -13.02 -19.91 38.30
C SER A 43 -12.74 -19.50 36.86
N SER A 44 -11.58 -19.84 36.29
CA SER A 44 -11.25 -19.45 34.91
C SER A 44 -12.24 -19.94 33.85
N ALA A 45 -12.92 -21.08 34.10
CA ALA A 45 -13.99 -21.59 33.25
C ALA A 45 -15.34 -20.90 33.47
N ILE A 46 -15.64 -20.45 34.70
CA ILE A 46 -16.83 -19.66 35.04
C ILE A 46 -16.66 -18.21 34.57
N ASP A 47 -15.49 -17.60 34.75
CA ASP A 47 -15.12 -16.29 34.24
C ASP A 47 -15.21 -16.26 32.69
N ALA A 48 -14.86 -17.36 32.02
CA ALA A 48 -15.04 -17.55 30.58
C ALA A 48 -16.49 -17.85 30.13
N ALA A 49 -17.41 -18.15 31.06
CA ALA A 49 -18.81 -18.52 30.78
C ALA A 49 -19.85 -17.53 31.33
N ALA A 50 -19.46 -16.64 32.24
CA ALA A 50 -20.31 -15.65 32.90
C ALA A 50 -20.04 -14.21 32.44
N GLY A 51 -19.19 -14.01 31.44
CA GLY A 51 -18.93 -12.72 30.77
C GLY A 51 -20.16 -12.22 29.99
N ASN A 52 -21.14 -11.66 30.70
CA ASN A 52 -22.43 -11.27 30.18
C ASN A 52 -22.43 -9.84 29.60
N ASN A 53 -22.61 -9.72 28.28
CA ASN A 53 -23.20 -8.57 27.57
C ASN A 53 -22.83 -7.15 28.05
N ASP A 54 -21.54 -6.83 28.11
CA ASP A 54 -21.06 -5.46 27.96
C ASP A 54 -20.35 -5.31 26.59
N GLU A 55 -20.48 -4.13 25.96
CA GLU A 55 -19.80 -3.86 24.70
C GLU A 55 -18.28 -3.93 24.89
N VAL A 56 -17.64 -4.97 24.34
CA VAL A 56 -16.19 -4.94 24.06
C VAL A 56 -15.95 -3.95 22.93
N LYS A 57 -15.97 -2.66 23.28
CA LYS A 57 -15.43 -1.58 22.47
C LYS A 57 -13.94 -1.84 22.29
N LEU A 58 -13.60 -2.54 21.21
CA LEU A 58 -12.26 -2.44 20.62
C LEU A 58 -11.93 -0.95 20.57
N GLN A 59 -10.86 -0.54 21.26
CA GLN A 59 -10.28 0.79 21.07
C GLN A 59 -9.53 0.80 19.73
N ILE A 60 -10.32 0.77 18.65
CA ILE A 60 -9.90 1.31 17.37
C ILE A 60 -9.60 2.78 17.66
N HIS A 61 -8.32 3.13 17.78
CA HIS A 61 -7.91 4.52 17.74
C HIS A 61 -8.55 5.14 16.48
N PRO A 62 -9.34 6.21 16.62
CA PRO A 62 -10.22 6.65 15.54
C PRO A 62 -9.38 6.95 14.30
N PHE A 63 -9.73 6.29 13.20
CA PHE A 63 -9.09 6.46 11.91
C PHE A 63 -9.34 7.91 11.46
N ILE A 64 -8.37 8.83 11.64
CA ILE A 64 -8.57 10.28 11.45
C ILE A 64 -8.52 10.67 9.97
N SER A 65 -9.35 10.00 9.17
CA SER A 65 -9.92 10.53 7.95
C SER A 65 -11.12 11.41 8.33
N ASP A 66 -10.99 12.73 8.23
CA ASP A 66 -12.17 13.61 8.23
C ASP A 66 -13.05 13.20 7.04
N HIS A 67 -14.27 12.75 7.33
CA HIS A 67 -15.19 12.15 6.35
C HIS A 67 -16.52 12.89 6.18
N ASN A 68 -16.68 14.02 6.87
CA ASN A 68 -17.77 14.97 6.62
C ASN A 68 -17.32 16.02 5.59
N ASP A 69 -18.27 16.84 5.13
CA ASP A 69 -18.06 17.99 4.22
C ASP A 69 -17.86 17.65 2.71
N VAL A 70 -18.60 16.66 2.19
CA VAL A 70 -18.91 16.55 0.73
C VAL A 70 -20.42 16.33 0.50
N GLU A 71 -21.26 17.09 1.23
CA GLU A 71 -22.69 17.22 0.95
C GLU A 71 -23.15 18.67 1.13
N ASN A 72 -22.78 19.53 0.18
CA ASN A 72 -23.56 20.65 -0.39
C ASN A 72 -22.65 21.53 -1.26
N THR A 73 -23.25 22.24 -2.22
CA THR A 73 -22.61 22.95 -3.35
C THR A 73 -21.95 22.01 -4.38
N GLU A 74 -22.13 22.16 -5.69
CA GLU A 74 -22.86 23.18 -6.46
C GLU A 74 -23.92 22.56 -7.39
N GLN A 75 -25.02 23.29 -7.63
CA GLN A 75 -26.01 22.94 -8.66
C GLN A 75 -26.58 24.21 -9.28
N LYS A 76 -26.10 24.58 -10.48
CA LYS A 76 -26.75 25.50 -11.44
C LYS A 76 -25.92 25.66 -12.73
N GLN A 77 -26.27 24.90 -13.76
CA GLN A 77 -26.12 25.34 -15.16
C GLN A 77 -27.46 25.08 -15.86
N GLY A 78 -27.84 25.98 -16.77
CA GLY A 78 -29.14 25.97 -17.43
C GLY A 78 -29.15 25.14 -18.70
N GLU A 79 -30.31 24.59 -19.04
CA GLU A 79 -30.53 23.87 -20.29
C GLU A 79 -30.44 24.82 -21.50
N HIS A 80 -29.70 24.44 -22.53
CA HIS A 80 -29.91 24.97 -23.87
C HIS A 80 -29.77 23.87 -24.93
N THR A 81 -30.90 23.30 -25.32
CA THR A 81 -31.02 22.30 -26.38
C THR A 81 -30.80 22.93 -27.75
N ILE A 82 -29.88 22.39 -28.56
CA ILE A 82 -29.75 22.70 -29.99
C ILE A 82 -29.77 21.38 -30.77
N HIS A 83 -30.49 21.38 -31.90
CA HIS A 83 -30.73 20.19 -32.71
C HIS A 83 -29.57 19.84 -33.65
N GLN A 84 -29.59 18.58 -34.09
CA GLN A 84 -28.72 17.96 -35.09
C GLN A 84 -28.70 18.74 -36.42
N ASN A 85 -27.59 18.63 -37.16
CA ASN A 85 -27.61 18.17 -38.57
C ASN A 85 -26.18 17.89 -39.10
N MET A 86 -26.01 16.72 -39.73
CA MET A 86 -24.87 16.40 -40.61
C MET A 86 -25.35 16.40 -42.07
N PRO A 87 -24.48 16.76 -43.02
CA PRO A 87 -24.49 16.16 -44.36
C PRO A 87 -23.14 15.48 -44.70
N PRO A 88 -23.13 14.28 -45.29
CA PRO A 88 -21.90 13.60 -45.72
C PRO A 88 -21.56 13.87 -47.20
N THR A 89 -20.29 13.74 -47.59
CA THR A 89 -19.92 13.29 -48.96
C THR A 89 -18.48 12.80 -49.03
N ASN A 90 -18.26 11.71 -49.79
CA ASN A 90 -16.92 11.26 -50.19
C ASN A 90 -16.40 12.12 -51.36
N GLN A 91 -15.09 12.28 -51.48
CA GLN A 91 -14.41 12.28 -52.78
C GLN A 91 -13.07 11.52 -52.70
N VAL A 92 -12.68 10.94 -53.83
CA VAL A 92 -11.44 10.19 -54.06
C VAL A 92 -10.72 10.87 -55.22
N HIS A 93 -9.39 10.99 -55.17
CA HIS A 93 -8.56 11.22 -56.36
C HIS A 93 -7.15 10.64 -56.18
N GLU A 94 -6.44 10.48 -57.30
CA GLU A 94 -5.30 9.58 -57.45
C GLU A 94 -3.95 10.31 -57.60
N ILE A 95 -2.91 9.68 -57.04
CA ILE A 95 -1.55 9.45 -57.57
C ILE A 95 -0.95 10.46 -58.58
N HIS A 96 0.27 10.93 -58.28
CA HIS A 96 1.32 11.16 -59.29
C HIS A 96 2.72 10.82 -58.74
N ASP A 97 3.59 10.22 -59.58
CA ASP A 97 4.93 9.70 -59.24
C ASP A 97 6.03 10.78 -59.12
N GLY A 98 7.14 10.49 -58.40
CA GLY A 98 8.13 11.53 -58.05
C GLY A 98 9.61 11.20 -57.72
N LYS A 99 10.08 9.94 -57.79
CA LYS A 99 11.51 9.53 -57.88
C LYS A 99 12.48 9.64 -56.66
N GLU A 100 13.01 8.46 -56.30
CA GLU A 100 14.29 8.08 -55.64
C GLU A 100 15.29 9.11 -55.07
N MET A 101 15.75 8.87 -53.84
CA MET A 101 17.17 8.54 -53.57
C MET A 101 17.30 7.68 -52.29
N GLY A 102 18.18 6.67 -52.31
CA GLY A 102 18.16 5.59 -51.33
C GLY A 102 18.93 5.83 -50.02
N LYS A 103 18.42 5.19 -48.97
CA LYS A 103 19.19 4.61 -47.86
C LYS A 103 18.65 3.20 -47.65
N GLU A 104 19.49 2.26 -47.25
CA GLU A 104 19.03 0.92 -46.85
C GLU A 104 18.30 1.03 -45.51
N GLU A 105 17.01 0.70 -45.48
CA GLU A 105 16.30 0.45 -44.22
C GLU A 105 16.78 -0.89 -43.63
N PRO A 106 16.94 -1.01 -42.30
CA PRO A 106 17.21 -2.31 -41.68
C PRO A 106 16.08 -3.28 -41.99
N LEU A 107 16.41 -4.55 -42.26
CA LEU A 107 15.42 -5.56 -42.57
C LEU A 107 14.50 -5.75 -41.34
N ALA A 108 13.19 -5.92 -41.56
CA ALA A 108 12.21 -5.92 -40.46
C ALA A 108 12.42 -7.06 -39.44
N SER A 109 13.16 -8.11 -39.80
CA SER A 109 13.69 -9.13 -38.88
C SER A 109 14.62 -8.55 -37.83
N ASP A 110 15.53 -7.67 -38.24
CA ASP A 110 16.70 -7.26 -37.46
C ASP A 110 16.29 -6.25 -36.38
N ILE A 111 15.26 -5.45 -36.67
CA ILE A 111 14.57 -4.58 -35.70
C ILE A 111 13.76 -5.43 -34.71
N LEU A 112 13.15 -6.54 -35.16
CA LEU A 112 12.33 -7.39 -34.31
C LEU A 112 13.18 -8.18 -33.31
N ASP A 113 14.29 -8.78 -33.74
CA ASP A 113 15.26 -9.47 -32.86
C ASP A 113 15.88 -8.49 -31.85
N ALA A 114 16.33 -7.30 -32.28
CA ALA A 114 16.83 -6.27 -31.37
C ALA A 114 15.77 -5.83 -30.33
N SER A 115 14.48 -5.88 -30.68
CA SER A 115 13.38 -5.62 -29.75
C SER A 115 13.13 -6.78 -28.76
N LEU A 116 13.61 -7.99 -29.03
CA LEU A 116 13.45 -9.16 -28.17
C LEU A 116 14.66 -9.36 -27.25
N GLU A 117 15.89 -9.20 -27.75
CA GLU A 117 17.12 -9.34 -26.97
C GLU A 117 17.21 -8.37 -25.79
N HIS A 118 16.53 -7.21 -25.84
CA HIS A 118 16.51 -6.23 -24.74
C HIS A 118 15.49 -6.52 -23.62
N ARG A 119 14.65 -7.57 -23.72
CA ARG A 119 13.54 -7.80 -22.76
C ARG A 119 13.84 -8.82 -21.66
N MET A 120 14.91 -9.60 -21.79
CA MET A 120 15.42 -10.38 -20.67
C MET A 120 16.34 -9.49 -19.83
N ASN A 121 16.12 -9.43 -18.52
CA ASN A 121 17.23 -9.18 -17.61
C ASN A 121 18.26 -10.30 -17.88
N ASN A 122 19.53 -9.95 -18.11
CA ASN A 122 20.55 -10.85 -18.69
C ASN A 122 20.77 -12.19 -17.95
N ASP A 123 20.25 -12.32 -16.73
CA ASP A 123 20.41 -13.48 -15.84
C ASP A 123 19.14 -14.37 -15.74
N GLY A 124 18.06 -14.04 -16.45
CA GLY A 124 16.83 -14.84 -16.52
C GLY A 124 15.75 -14.53 -15.47
N GLU A 125 15.86 -13.43 -14.73
CA GLU A 125 14.78 -12.90 -13.88
C GLU A 125 13.72 -12.13 -14.73
N PRO A 126 12.44 -12.13 -14.31
CA PRO A 126 11.34 -11.58 -15.12
C PRO A 126 11.39 -10.05 -15.26
N TYR A 127 10.65 -9.51 -16.22
CA TYR A 127 10.42 -8.07 -16.29
C TYR A 127 9.41 -7.65 -15.20
N TYR A 128 9.52 -6.41 -14.70
CA TYR A 128 8.64 -5.87 -13.66
C TYR A 128 7.81 -4.70 -14.21
N HIS A 129 6.53 -4.63 -13.82
CA HIS A 129 5.64 -3.53 -14.14
C HIS A 129 5.05 -2.96 -12.85
N ILE A 130 5.57 -1.84 -12.34
CA ILE A 130 4.84 -1.08 -11.31
C ILE A 130 3.66 -0.39 -11.99
N VAL A 131 2.46 -0.56 -11.46
CA VAL A 131 1.26 0.13 -11.93
C VAL A 131 0.51 0.76 -10.76
N PHE A 132 -0.09 1.92 -10.98
CA PHE A 132 -0.89 2.60 -9.95
C PHE A 132 -2.04 3.38 -10.59
N SER A 133 -3.23 3.33 -9.97
CA SER A 133 -4.44 3.96 -10.50
C SER A 133 -4.69 5.35 -9.92
N THR A 134 -5.08 6.28 -10.78
CA THR A 134 -5.28 7.70 -10.48
C THR A 134 -6.48 8.26 -11.22
N ASP A 135 -7.02 9.36 -10.70
CA ASP A 135 -7.78 10.32 -11.49
C ASP A 135 -6.83 11.37 -12.11
N CYS A 136 -7.35 12.23 -12.99
CA CYS A 136 -6.57 13.27 -13.67
C CYS A 136 -6.43 14.56 -12.84
N SER A 137 -6.88 14.57 -11.57
CA SER A 137 -6.85 15.77 -10.75
C SER A 137 -5.43 16.11 -10.26
N SER A 138 -5.20 17.41 -10.05
CA SER A 138 -3.97 17.91 -9.44
C SER A 138 -3.69 17.38 -8.02
N PHE A 139 -4.67 16.76 -7.35
CA PHE A 139 -4.41 16.00 -6.12
C PHE A 139 -3.62 14.72 -6.40
N GLN A 140 -3.99 13.94 -7.43
CA GLN A 140 -3.25 12.73 -7.80
C GLN A 140 -1.98 13.03 -8.62
N LYS A 141 -1.91 14.17 -9.30
CA LYS A 141 -0.75 14.57 -10.10
C LYS A 141 0.54 14.72 -9.27
N TRP A 142 0.49 15.39 -8.10
CA TRP A 142 1.67 15.49 -7.23
C TRP A 142 2.04 14.14 -6.60
N GLN A 143 1.04 13.34 -6.20
CA GLN A 143 1.23 11.96 -5.73
C GLN A 143 1.97 11.11 -6.78
N SER A 144 1.58 11.25 -8.05
CA SER A 144 2.23 10.59 -9.20
C SER A 144 3.69 11.04 -9.38
N TYR A 145 3.97 12.35 -9.33
CA TYR A 145 5.34 12.88 -9.43
C TYR A 145 6.25 12.30 -8.33
N LEU A 146 5.75 12.30 -7.08
CA LEU A 146 6.50 11.82 -5.94
C LEU A 146 6.74 10.30 -5.98
N LEU A 147 5.77 9.51 -6.47
CA LEU A 147 5.95 8.08 -6.70
C LEU A 147 6.98 7.80 -7.81
N PHE A 148 6.88 8.44 -8.98
CA PHE A 148 7.89 8.34 -10.05
C PHE A 148 9.30 8.71 -9.55
N TYR A 149 9.43 9.85 -8.85
CA TYR A 149 10.70 10.27 -8.26
C TYR A 149 11.26 9.22 -7.30
N SER A 150 10.42 8.66 -6.41
CA SER A 150 10.85 7.63 -5.46
C SER A 150 11.27 6.33 -6.16
N ALA A 151 10.62 5.94 -7.25
CA ALA A 151 10.96 4.76 -8.03
C ALA A 151 12.30 4.93 -8.77
N MET A 152 12.56 6.12 -9.32
CA MET A 152 13.87 6.49 -9.88
C MET A 152 14.96 6.47 -8.80
N LYS A 153 14.72 7.12 -7.64
CA LYS A 153 15.69 7.19 -6.53
C LYS A 153 16.01 5.80 -5.96
N ALA A 154 14.99 4.95 -5.81
CA ALA A 154 15.15 3.56 -5.40
C ALA A 154 15.85 2.68 -6.44
N LYS A 155 15.95 3.13 -7.71
CA LYS A 155 16.42 2.34 -8.86
C LYS A 155 15.56 1.10 -9.11
N GLN A 156 14.23 1.29 -9.11
CA GLN A 156 13.29 0.23 -9.44
C GLN A 156 13.56 -0.31 -10.87
N PRO A 157 13.79 -1.63 -11.04
CA PRO A 157 13.86 -2.24 -12.37
C PRO A 157 12.47 -2.35 -13.02
N GLY A 158 12.43 -2.36 -14.35
CA GLY A 158 11.21 -2.51 -15.14
C GLY A 158 10.55 -1.18 -15.56
N SER A 159 9.26 -1.21 -15.88
CA SER A 159 8.46 0.00 -16.13
C SER A 159 7.65 0.44 -14.91
N VAL A 160 7.28 1.72 -14.91
CA VAL A 160 6.37 2.32 -13.93
C VAL A 160 5.28 3.06 -14.72
N THR A 161 4.03 2.60 -14.62
CA THR A 161 2.94 3.09 -15.47
C THR A 161 1.80 3.65 -14.61
N ARG A 162 1.55 4.95 -14.75
CA ARG A 162 0.38 5.62 -14.16
C ARG A 162 -0.85 5.29 -14.98
N ILE A 163 -1.85 4.65 -14.38
CA ILE A 163 -3.17 4.46 -14.98
C ILE A 163 -4.00 5.70 -14.63
N ALA A 164 -4.38 6.49 -15.64
CA ALA A 164 -5.08 7.77 -15.48
C ALA A 164 -6.52 7.65 -16.01
N SER A 165 -7.49 7.61 -15.10
CA SER A 165 -8.87 7.21 -15.41
C SER A 165 -9.84 8.39 -15.48
N GLY A 166 -10.36 8.64 -16.69
CA GLY A 166 -11.44 9.58 -16.95
C GLY A 166 -11.01 11.04 -17.07
N CYS A 167 -9.90 11.29 -17.75
CA CYS A 167 -9.53 12.63 -18.21
C CYS A 167 -10.55 13.14 -19.26
N THR A 168 -10.69 14.46 -19.42
CA THR A 168 -11.17 15.05 -20.68
C THR A 168 -10.05 15.08 -21.73
N ASP A 169 -10.37 15.32 -23.00
CA ASP A 169 -9.41 15.50 -24.09
C ASP A 169 -8.32 16.56 -23.78
N GLU A 170 -8.69 17.63 -23.06
CA GLU A 170 -7.76 18.68 -22.61
C GLU A 170 -6.91 18.26 -21.42
N GLU A 171 -7.47 17.51 -20.47
CA GLU A 171 -6.72 16.91 -19.36
C GLU A 171 -5.74 15.86 -19.88
N GLU A 172 -6.14 15.00 -20.82
CA GLU A 172 -5.27 13.99 -21.44
C GLU A 172 -4.06 14.66 -22.12
N GLN A 173 -4.27 15.73 -22.88
CA GLN A 173 -3.19 16.54 -23.46
C GLN A 173 -2.28 17.22 -22.43
N ALA A 174 -2.79 17.53 -21.23
CA ALA A 174 -2.02 18.16 -20.15
C ALA A 174 -1.27 17.13 -19.28
N GLU A 175 -1.83 15.93 -19.12
CA GLU A 175 -1.20 14.80 -18.44
C GLU A 175 -0.17 14.11 -19.34
N GLN A 176 -0.38 14.06 -20.67
CA GLN A 176 0.63 13.56 -21.61
C GLN A 176 1.89 14.44 -21.60
N LYS A 177 1.76 15.78 -21.69
CA LYS A 177 2.92 16.70 -21.58
C LYS A 177 3.66 16.58 -20.25
N PHE A 178 2.93 16.27 -19.17
CA PHE A 178 3.51 15.97 -17.88
C PHE A 178 4.22 14.60 -17.88
N GLN A 179 3.67 13.59 -18.57
CA GLN A 179 4.33 12.30 -18.74
C GLN A 179 5.60 12.41 -19.61
N ASP A 180 5.57 13.15 -20.73
CA ASP A 180 6.73 13.39 -21.59
C ASP A 180 7.91 13.97 -20.78
N MET A 181 7.60 14.92 -19.89
CA MET A 181 8.54 15.52 -18.95
C MET A 181 9.12 14.48 -17.96
N ILE A 182 8.28 13.64 -17.34
CA ILE A 182 8.72 12.55 -16.46
C ILE A 182 9.61 11.55 -17.21
N SER A 183 9.22 11.16 -18.42
CA SER A 183 9.93 10.18 -19.23
C SER A 183 11.28 10.71 -19.73
N GLN A 184 11.38 12.03 -19.96
CA GLN A 184 12.62 12.70 -20.36
C GLN A 184 13.62 12.85 -19.20
N THR A 185 13.17 13.19 -17.98
CA THR A 185 14.11 13.51 -16.87
C THR A 185 14.30 12.40 -15.86
N MET A 186 13.36 11.46 -15.72
CA MET A 186 13.47 10.36 -14.76
C MET A 186 13.78 9.01 -15.41
N SER A 187 12.98 8.55 -16.38
CA SER A 187 13.21 7.29 -17.09
C SER A 187 12.28 7.12 -18.30
N PRO A 188 12.78 6.70 -19.49
CA PRO A 188 11.92 6.38 -20.64
C PRO A 188 11.04 5.13 -20.40
N HIS A 189 11.26 4.38 -19.31
CA HIS A 189 10.40 3.28 -18.90
C HIS A 189 9.24 3.73 -18.00
N PHE A 190 9.15 5.03 -17.66
CA PHE A 190 8.00 5.61 -16.96
C PHE A 190 6.97 6.07 -17.98
N LYS A 191 5.68 5.77 -17.72
CA LYS A 191 4.59 5.85 -18.72
C LYS A 191 3.26 6.26 -18.09
N VAL A 192 2.33 6.66 -18.95
CA VAL A 192 0.90 6.84 -18.62
C VAL A 192 0.07 5.87 -19.45
N HIS A 193 -1.07 5.41 -18.91
CA HIS A 193 -2.10 4.65 -19.63
C HIS A 193 -3.46 5.29 -19.33
N PHE A 194 -4.05 5.94 -20.34
CA PHE A 194 -5.35 6.59 -20.18
C PHE A 194 -6.48 5.56 -20.24
N THR A 195 -7.54 5.79 -19.45
CA THR A 195 -8.71 4.91 -19.41
C THR A 195 -10.02 5.70 -19.36
N PRO A 196 -11.14 5.11 -19.78
CA PRO A 196 -12.47 5.64 -19.48
C PRO A 196 -12.69 5.92 -17.98
N HIS A 197 -13.66 6.78 -17.68
CA HIS A 197 -14.05 7.10 -16.30
C HIS A 197 -14.94 5.98 -15.73
N PHE A 198 -14.42 5.20 -14.79
CA PHE A 198 -15.10 4.00 -14.27
C PHE A 198 -15.88 4.23 -12.97
N SER A 199 -15.94 5.45 -12.43
CA SER A 199 -16.64 5.75 -11.17
C SER A 199 -18.17 5.57 -11.23
N LYS A 200 -18.75 5.55 -12.45
CA LYS A 200 -20.19 5.45 -12.73
C LYS A 200 -20.56 4.11 -13.38
N VAL A 201 -20.15 3.00 -12.75
CA VAL A 201 -20.56 1.66 -13.20
C VAL A 201 -22.09 1.53 -13.19
N LYS A 202 -22.60 0.75 -14.14
CA LYS A 202 -23.99 0.33 -14.20
C LYS A 202 -24.13 -1.12 -13.75
N ASP A 203 -25.21 -1.45 -13.06
CA ASP A 203 -25.50 -2.80 -12.60
C ASP A 203 -25.82 -3.74 -13.77
N ASP A 204 -25.97 -5.04 -13.49
CA ASP A 204 -26.29 -6.09 -14.48
C ASP A 204 -27.63 -5.86 -15.23
N LYS A 205 -28.36 -4.78 -14.91
CA LYS A 205 -29.63 -4.35 -15.52
C LYS A 205 -29.53 -2.96 -16.17
N GLY A 206 -28.33 -2.37 -16.27
CA GLY A 206 -28.07 -1.09 -16.93
C GLY A 206 -28.35 0.17 -16.10
N ASN A 207 -28.63 0.05 -14.81
CA ASN A 207 -28.92 1.18 -13.91
C ASN A 207 -27.63 1.64 -13.22
N GLU A 208 -27.45 2.94 -13.01
CA GLU A 208 -26.27 3.44 -12.27
C GLU A 208 -26.25 2.88 -10.83
N THR A 209 -25.09 2.41 -10.36
CA THR A 209 -24.98 1.73 -9.05
C THR A 209 -25.12 2.62 -7.82
N GLY A 210 -25.43 3.91 -8.00
CA GLY A 210 -25.60 4.90 -6.93
C GLY A 210 -24.74 6.15 -7.16
N LYS A 211 -24.30 6.79 -6.07
CA LYS A 211 -23.34 7.91 -6.13
C LYS A 211 -22.00 7.46 -6.72
N ASP A 212 -21.31 8.42 -7.31
CA ASP A 212 -19.97 8.27 -7.90
C ASP A 212 -18.97 7.58 -6.95
N TYR A 213 -18.45 6.41 -7.37
CA TYR A 213 -17.50 5.62 -6.58
C TYR A 213 -16.17 5.47 -7.33
N LYS A 214 -15.38 6.54 -7.31
CA LYS A 214 -14.05 6.64 -7.93
C LYS A 214 -13.06 5.49 -7.67
N PHE A 215 -13.24 4.70 -6.61
CA PHE A 215 -12.38 3.54 -6.36
C PHE A 215 -12.62 2.38 -7.34
N PHE A 216 -13.67 2.42 -8.17
CA PHE A 216 -13.79 1.55 -9.36
C PHE A 216 -12.66 1.78 -10.39
N ASN A 217 -12.02 2.97 -10.44
CA ASN A 217 -10.94 3.26 -11.38
C ASN A 217 -9.73 2.30 -11.23
N LYS A 218 -9.54 1.67 -10.06
CA LYS A 218 -8.42 0.75 -9.80
C LYS A 218 -8.64 -0.66 -10.38
N PRO A 219 -9.72 -1.41 -10.06
CA PRO A 219 -10.04 -2.68 -10.72
C PRO A 219 -10.22 -2.54 -12.24
N PHE A 220 -11.06 -1.61 -12.69
CA PHE A 220 -11.35 -1.45 -14.12
C PHE A 220 -10.16 -0.87 -14.89
N GLY A 221 -9.41 0.07 -14.31
CA GLY A 221 -8.22 0.64 -14.93
C GLY A 221 -7.07 -0.37 -15.06
N LEU A 222 -6.87 -1.23 -14.05
CA LEU A 222 -5.89 -2.33 -14.13
C LEU A 222 -6.26 -3.32 -15.22
N LEU A 223 -7.53 -3.72 -15.31
CA LEU A 223 -8.00 -4.61 -16.39
C LEU A 223 -7.81 -3.94 -17.76
N HIS A 224 -8.17 -2.66 -17.90
CA HIS A 224 -7.97 -1.89 -19.12
C HIS A 224 -6.50 -1.82 -19.54
N TRP A 225 -5.55 -1.67 -18.61
CA TRP A 225 -4.11 -1.74 -18.90
C TRP A 225 -3.67 -3.15 -19.31
N LEU A 226 -4.10 -4.19 -18.59
CA LEU A 226 -3.76 -5.59 -18.91
C LEU A 226 -4.29 -6.05 -20.29
N GLU A 227 -5.41 -5.48 -20.74
CA GLU A 227 -6.06 -5.85 -22.02
C GLU A 227 -5.72 -4.91 -23.20
N HIS A 228 -5.34 -3.64 -22.96
CA HIS A 228 -5.24 -2.60 -23.99
C HIS A 228 -3.95 -1.76 -23.95
N SER A 229 -2.96 -2.07 -23.10
CA SER A 229 -1.70 -1.30 -23.09
C SER A 229 -0.85 -1.55 -24.33
N GLU A 230 -0.14 -0.51 -24.78
CA GLU A 230 0.94 -0.61 -25.78
C GLU A 230 2.20 -1.32 -25.22
N GLU A 231 2.26 -1.56 -23.90
CA GLU A 231 3.30 -2.37 -23.28
C GLU A 231 3.17 -3.84 -23.66
N THR A 232 4.25 -4.46 -24.12
CA THR A 232 4.28 -5.91 -24.36
C THR A 232 4.39 -6.64 -23.01
N LEU A 233 3.26 -7.17 -22.51
CA LEU A 233 3.19 -7.88 -21.23
C LEU A 233 3.33 -9.39 -21.45
N ASN A 234 4.40 -10.03 -20.94
CA ASN A 234 4.52 -11.49 -21.00
C ASN A 234 3.77 -12.13 -19.83
N ASN A 235 3.18 -13.31 -20.04
CA ASN A 235 2.44 -14.05 -19.00
C ASN A 235 3.25 -14.35 -17.72
N SER A 236 4.58 -14.31 -17.79
CA SER A 236 5.53 -14.53 -16.69
C SER A 236 5.99 -13.25 -15.98
N ASP A 237 5.78 -12.08 -16.57
CA ASP A 237 6.24 -10.80 -16.02
C ASP A 237 5.48 -10.44 -14.75
N ILE A 238 6.09 -9.67 -13.88
CA ILE A 238 5.62 -9.44 -12.51
C ILE A 238 5.04 -8.04 -12.41
N VAL A 239 3.72 -7.97 -12.30
CA VAL A 239 3.00 -6.71 -12.06
C VAL A 239 3.02 -6.43 -10.55
N ILE A 240 3.21 -5.16 -10.20
CA ILE A 240 3.31 -4.64 -8.83
C ILE A 240 2.30 -3.48 -8.72
N LEU A 241 1.11 -3.75 -8.20
CA LEU A 241 0.04 -2.76 -8.06
C LEU A 241 0.20 -1.96 -6.75
N LEU A 242 0.38 -0.66 -6.88
CA LEU A 242 0.49 0.32 -5.78
C LEU A 242 -0.75 1.22 -5.68
N ASP A 243 -0.91 1.87 -4.54
CA ASP A 243 -1.75 3.07 -4.42
C ASP A 243 -0.93 4.35 -4.73
N PRO A 244 -1.53 5.44 -5.22
CA PRO A 244 -0.80 6.67 -5.54
C PRO A 244 -0.27 7.42 -4.30
N ASP A 245 -0.75 7.12 -3.10
CA ASP A 245 -0.19 7.64 -1.83
C ASP A 245 0.94 6.76 -1.27
N GLN A 246 1.67 6.05 -2.13
CA GLN A 246 2.83 5.24 -1.79
C GLN A 246 4.11 5.84 -2.41
N ILE A 247 5.25 5.69 -1.72
CA ILE A 247 6.59 5.91 -2.28
C ILE A 247 7.48 4.71 -1.98
N LEU A 248 8.47 4.47 -2.84
CA LEU A 248 9.50 3.43 -2.62
C LEU A 248 10.64 3.96 -1.74
N THR A 249 11.18 3.08 -0.87
CA THR A 249 12.46 3.28 -0.15
C THR A 249 13.58 2.43 -0.75
N ARG A 250 13.22 1.28 -1.34
CA ARG A 250 14.08 0.31 -2.02
C ARG A 250 13.28 -0.40 -3.14
N PRO A 251 13.94 -1.05 -4.11
CA PRO A 251 13.25 -1.81 -5.15
C PRO A 251 12.29 -2.87 -4.60
N ILE A 252 11.21 -3.08 -5.33
CA ILE A 252 10.31 -4.21 -5.21
C ILE A 252 10.63 -5.19 -6.36
N THR A 253 10.92 -6.43 -6.01
CA THR A 253 11.19 -7.53 -6.95
C THR A 253 10.31 -8.73 -6.63
N ASN A 254 10.49 -9.81 -7.37
CA ASN A 254 9.84 -11.11 -7.13
C ASN A 254 10.50 -11.93 -6.01
N ASP A 255 11.67 -11.54 -5.47
CA ASP A 255 12.44 -12.36 -4.53
C ASP A 255 12.48 -11.78 -3.11
N PHE A 256 11.94 -12.55 -2.16
CA PHE A 256 11.83 -12.26 -0.74
C PHE A 256 12.65 -13.25 0.11
N SER A 257 13.62 -13.95 -0.48
CA SER A 257 14.45 -14.96 0.21
C SER A 257 15.45 -14.37 1.22
N ASP A 258 15.82 -13.09 1.10
CA ASP A 258 16.50 -12.37 2.18
C ASP A 258 15.52 -12.07 3.32
N LEU A 259 15.51 -12.96 4.33
CA LEU A 259 14.68 -12.84 5.52
C LEU A 259 15.19 -11.80 6.55
N GLN A 260 16.29 -11.11 6.29
CA GLN A 260 16.70 -9.92 7.08
C GLN A 260 16.00 -8.66 6.57
N ALA A 261 15.86 -8.51 5.25
CA ALA A 261 15.09 -7.42 4.64
C ALA A 261 13.58 -7.72 4.54
N ASN A 262 13.17 -9.00 4.57
CA ASN A 262 11.79 -9.40 4.29
C ASN A 262 11.13 -10.16 5.46
N VAL A 263 10.13 -9.53 6.09
CA VAL A 263 9.37 -10.08 7.22
C VAL A 263 8.15 -10.84 6.68
N LEU A 264 8.31 -12.16 6.55
CA LEU A 264 7.23 -13.07 6.16
C LEU A 264 6.55 -13.62 7.45
N PRO A 265 5.21 -13.50 7.59
CA PRO A 265 4.51 -13.84 8.84
C PRO A 265 4.25 -15.35 9.01
N ASP A 266 4.29 -16.12 7.92
CA ASP A 266 4.10 -17.56 7.89
C ASP A 266 5.27 -18.35 8.50
N LYS A 267 5.00 -19.61 8.89
CA LYS A 267 6.03 -20.53 9.43
C LYS A 267 6.91 -21.13 8.35
N GLU A 268 6.30 -21.44 7.21
CA GLU A 268 6.93 -22.00 6.01
C GLU A 268 6.50 -21.10 4.85
N PRO A 269 7.05 -19.87 4.76
CA PRO A 269 6.63 -18.90 3.77
C PRO A 269 7.14 -19.28 2.37
N LYS A 270 6.38 -18.93 1.34
CA LYS A 270 6.93 -18.85 -0.02
C LYS A 270 7.86 -17.63 -0.10
N THR A 271 8.93 -17.73 -0.89
CA THR A 271 9.94 -16.65 -1.03
C THR A 271 10.05 -16.04 -2.43
N LYS A 272 9.49 -16.66 -3.49
CA LYS A 272 9.42 -16.05 -4.83
C LYS A 272 7.98 -15.85 -5.32
N VAL A 273 7.70 -14.69 -5.90
CA VAL A 273 6.50 -14.40 -6.70
C VAL A 273 6.63 -15.14 -8.03
N GLN A 274 5.63 -15.94 -8.38
CA GLN A 274 5.58 -16.73 -9.61
C GLN A 274 4.13 -17.13 -9.92
N HIS A 275 3.88 -17.77 -11.06
CA HIS A 275 2.53 -18.19 -11.45
C HIS A 275 1.89 -19.10 -10.38
N GLY A 276 0.65 -18.80 -9.98
CA GLY A 276 -0.05 -19.51 -8.89
C GLY A 276 0.47 -19.14 -7.49
N SER A 277 1.22 -18.05 -7.38
CA SER A 277 1.92 -17.67 -6.15
C SER A 277 2.10 -16.15 -6.00
N PRO A 278 0.99 -15.39 -5.86
CA PRO A 278 1.04 -13.95 -5.66
C PRO A 278 1.41 -13.58 -4.21
N PHE A 279 1.93 -12.37 -4.02
CA PHE A 279 2.39 -11.81 -2.75
C PHE A 279 1.71 -10.46 -2.49
N ALA A 280 1.43 -10.08 -1.25
CA ALA A 280 0.86 -8.77 -0.94
C ALA A 280 1.19 -8.28 0.47
N GLN A 281 1.06 -6.97 0.67
CA GLN A 281 1.04 -6.39 2.00
C GLN A 281 -0.20 -6.88 2.77
N LYS A 282 -0.03 -7.20 4.05
CA LYS A 282 -1.13 -7.55 4.96
C LYS A 282 -1.84 -6.29 5.44
N TYR A 283 -3.18 -6.26 5.35
CA TYR A 283 -4.03 -5.17 5.84
C TYR A 283 -4.91 -5.61 7.03
N GLY A 284 -5.30 -4.64 7.86
CA GLY A 284 -5.92 -4.89 9.18
C GLY A 284 -7.36 -5.41 9.19
N PHE A 285 -8.01 -5.64 8.05
CA PHE A 285 -9.43 -6.05 8.01
C PHE A 285 -9.68 -7.56 8.17
N GLY A 286 -8.65 -8.39 8.02
CA GLY A 286 -8.72 -9.84 8.23
C GLY A 286 -9.74 -10.53 7.31
N ALA A 287 -10.49 -11.49 7.85
CA ALA A 287 -11.54 -12.21 7.12
C ALA A 287 -12.87 -11.42 6.95
N SER A 288 -12.90 -10.10 7.22
CA SER A 288 -14.17 -9.33 7.28
C SER A 288 -14.95 -9.28 5.96
N TRP A 289 -14.32 -9.58 4.82
CA TRP A 289 -15.00 -9.69 3.52
C TRP A 289 -15.94 -10.92 3.43
N LEU A 290 -15.73 -11.97 4.23
CA LEU A 290 -16.67 -13.11 4.35
C LEU A 290 -18.00 -12.77 5.07
N LYS A 291 -18.21 -11.50 5.45
CA LYS A 291 -19.49 -11.00 5.99
C LYS A 291 -20.50 -10.62 4.90
N LEU A 292 -20.07 -10.60 3.64
CA LEU A 292 -20.91 -10.32 2.47
C LEU A 292 -21.45 -11.60 1.85
N ASP A 293 -22.48 -11.50 1.00
CA ASP A 293 -23.00 -12.66 0.27
C ASP A 293 -22.12 -13.00 -0.94
N VAL A 294 -21.04 -13.76 -0.67
CA VAL A 294 -20.09 -14.19 -1.71
C VAL A 294 -20.74 -15.04 -2.82
N GLU A 295 -21.85 -15.72 -2.55
CA GLU A 295 -22.56 -16.51 -3.57
C GLU A 295 -23.36 -15.58 -4.51
N THR A 296 -24.01 -14.54 -3.98
CA THR A 296 -24.67 -13.50 -4.79
C THR A 296 -23.66 -12.62 -5.53
N ILE A 297 -22.56 -12.21 -4.88
CA ILE A 297 -21.52 -11.35 -5.48
C ILE A 297 -20.82 -12.04 -6.66
N THR A 298 -20.49 -13.32 -6.53
CA THR A 298 -19.82 -14.09 -7.59
C THR A 298 -20.79 -14.80 -8.55
N GLN A 299 -22.10 -14.72 -8.28
CA GLN A 299 -23.18 -15.38 -9.04
C GLN A 299 -23.01 -16.92 -9.18
N ASP A 300 -22.23 -17.53 -8.29
CA ASP A 300 -21.95 -18.97 -8.24
C ASP A 300 -22.18 -19.55 -6.83
N PRO A 301 -23.26 -20.33 -6.61
CA PRO A 301 -23.51 -21.05 -5.35
C PRO A 301 -22.47 -22.13 -4.98
N LYS A 302 -21.46 -22.35 -5.82
CA LYS A 302 -20.31 -23.24 -5.60
C LYS A 302 -18.97 -22.49 -5.65
N THR A 303 -19.02 -21.15 -5.54
CA THR A 303 -17.87 -20.25 -5.67
C THR A 303 -16.68 -20.69 -4.82
N PRO A 304 -15.47 -20.76 -5.41
CA PRO A 304 -14.26 -21.06 -4.63
C PRO A 304 -13.94 -20.01 -3.56
N ALA A 305 -14.57 -18.83 -3.61
CA ALA A 305 -14.45 -17.81 -2.57
C ALA A 305 -15.07 -18.21 -1.22
N ARG A 306 -15.88 -19.29 -1.15
CA ARG A 306 -16.52 -19.76 0.08
C ARG A 306 -15.58 -20.61 0.96
N ILE A 307 -14.51 -19.97 1.41
CA ILE A 307 -13.43 -20.54 2.24
C ILE A 307 -13.66 -20.36 3.74
N SER A 308 -12.79 -20.95 4.56
CA SER A 308 -12.86 -20.80 6.02
C SER A 308 -12.35 -19.42 6.50
N ASN A 309 -12.86 -18.93 7.64
CA ASN A 309 -12.35 -17.70 8.28
C ASN A 309 -10.83 -17.72 8.56
N GLY A 310 -10.27 -18.89 8.88
CA GLY A 310 -8.83 -19.05 9.12
C GLY A 310 -7.99 -18.94 7.83
N GLU A 311 -8.55 -19.38 6.70
CA GLU A 311 -7.93 -19.28 5.38
C GLU A 311 -8.05 -17.86 4.81
N ALA A 312 -9.24 -17.26 4.89
CA ALA A 312 -9.50 -15.86 4.53
C ALA A 312 -8.61 -14.89 5.32
N GLY A 313 -8.54 -15.06 6.65
CA GLY A 313 -7.71 -14.22 7.52
C GLY A 313 -6.20 -14.43 7.38
N LYS A 314 -5.76 -15.49 6.67
CA LYS A 314 -4.35 -15.80 6.42
C LYS A 314 -3.89 -15.36 5.04
N HIS A 315 -4.64 -15.70 3.99
CA HIS A 315 -4.23 -15.58 2.59
C HIS A 315 -4.96 -14.49 1.80
N PHE A 316 -6.01 -13.91 2.37
CA PHE A 316 -6.84 -12.90 1.72
C PHE A 316 -7.14 -11.63 2.57
N PRO A 317 -6.28 -11.17 3.51
CA PRO A 317 -6.33 -9.79 4.02
C PRO A 317 -5.36 -8.91 3.20
N ALA A 318 -5.41 -8.99 1.87
CA ALA A 318 -4.41 -8.45 0.97
C ALA A 318 -4.64 -6.96 0.64
N GLY A 319 -3.56 -6.18 0.57
CA GLY A 319 -3.58 -4.79 0.09
C GLY A 319 -2.26 -4.36 -0.59
N PRO A 320 -2.20 -3.13 -1.15
CA PRO A 320 -1.02 -2.61 -1.84
C PRO A 320 0.23 -2.48 -0.95
N PRO A 321 1.43 -2.85 -1.42
CA PRO A 321 1.73 -3.43 -2.72
C PRO A 321 1.15 -4.85 -2.92
N TYR A 322 0.50 -5.08 -4.06
CA TYR A 322 0.12 -6.41 -4.52
C TYR A 322 1.07 -6.85 -5.66
N LEU A 323 1.51 -8.11 -5.66
CA LEU A 323 2.44 -8.67 -6.65
C LEU A 323 1.90 -10.00 -7.19
N ALA A 324 1.89 -10.17 -8.50
CA ALA A 324 1.58 -11.45 -9.16
C ALA A 324 2.15 -11.45 -10.59
N THR A 325 2.09 -12.60 -11.26
CA THR A 325 2.35 -12.63 -12.71
C THR A 325 1.25 -11.89 -13.48
N VAL A 326 1.55 -11.32 -14.65
CA VAL A 326 0.55 -10.75 -15.60
C VAL A 326 -0.63 -11.71 -15.79
N LYS A 327 -0.35 -13.00 -15.96
CA LYS A 327 -1.35 -14.06 -16.13
C LYS A 327 -2.28 -14.19 -14.93
N ASP A 328 -1.73 -14.20 -13.71
CA ASP A 328 -2.51 -14.28 -12.48
C ASP A 328 -3.31 -12.98 -12.24
N PHE A 329 -2.69 -11.83 -12.47
CA PHE A 329 -3.35 -10.54 -12.30
C PHE A 329 -4.48 -10.31 -13.28
N HIS A 330 -4.38 -10.79 -14.53
CA HIS A 330 -5.48 -10.73 -15.50
C HIS A 330 -6.70 -11.56 -15.04
N LEU A 331 -6.48 -12.74 -14.47
CA LEU A 331 -7.55 -13.54 -13.87
C LEU A 331 -8.20 -12.83 -12.66
N ILE A 332 -7.39 -12.23 -11.78
CA ILE A 332 -7.90 -11.48 -10.62
C ILE A 332 -8.64 -10.21 -11.07
N ALA A 333 -8.02 -9.36 -11.89
CA ALA A 333 -8.55 -8.07 -12.32
C ALA A 333 -9.89 -8.20 -13.06
N LYS A 334 -10.04 -9.24 -13.90
CA LYS A 334 -11.28 -9.54 -14.60
C LYS A 334 -12.45 -9.73 -13.64
N HIS A 335 -12.31 -10.67 -12.69
CA HIS A 335 -13.36 -10.92 -11.70
C HIS A 335 -13.45 -9.81 -10.65
N TRP A 336 -12.38 -9.06 -10.39
CA TRP A 336 -12.39 -7.91 -9.49
C TRP A 336 -13.26 -6.77 -10.04
N ALA A 337 -13.09 -6.42 -11.32
CA ALA A 337 -13.95 -5.48 -12.02
C ALA A 337 -15.41 -5.98 -12.10
N GLU A 338 -15.61 -7.28 -12.30
CA GLU A 338 -16.94 -7.90 -12.33
C GLU A 338 -17.65 -7.86 -10.96
N PHE A 339 -16.93 -8.11 -9.86
CA PHE A 339 -17.51 -8.28 -8.52
C PHE A 339 -17.62 -6.95 -7.75
N VAL A 340 -16.72 -5.99 -7.97
CA VAL A 340 -16.68 -4.73 -7.19
C VAL A 340 -17.98 -3.91 -7.20
N PRO A 341 -18.81 -3.86 -8.27
CA PRO A 341 -20.06 -3.11 -8.24
C PRO A 341 -21.11 -3.79 -7.34
N ARG A 342 -21.08 -5.13 -7.28
CA ARG A 342 -21.97 -5.94 -6.44
C ARG A 342 -21.52 -5.90 -4.97
N VAL A 343 -20.20 -5.91 -4.71
CA VAL A 343 -19.62 -5.65 -3.38
C VAL A 343 -19.96 -4.24 -2.89
N HIS A 344 -19.82 -3.20 -3.72
CA HIS A 344 -20.16 -1.83 -3.34
C HIS A 344 -21.66 -1.65 -3.03
N LYS A 345 -22.54 -2.41 -3.70
CA LYS A 345 -23.98 -2.42 -3.44
C LYS A 345 -24.35 -2.99 -2.06
N GLU A 346 -23.63 -3.99 -1.56
CA GLU A 346 -23.77 -4.52 -0.19
C GLU A 346 -22.98 -3.71 0.85
N HIS A 347 -21.87 -3.09 0.43
CA HIS A 347 -20.92 -2.39 1.30
C HIS A 347 -20.50 -1.04 0.67
N PRO A 348 -21.34 0.01 0.74
CA PRO A 348 -21.12 1.28 0.04
C PRO A 348 -20.09 2.19 0.74
N HIS A 349 -18.88 1.66 0.93
CA HIS A 349 -17.82 2.22 1.76
C HIS A 349 -16.44 2.08 1.09
N LEU A 350 -15.42 2.73 1.68
CA LEU A 350 -14.06 2.77 1.17
C LEU A 350 -13.44 1.37 0.91
N MET A 351 -13.81 0.35 1.69
CA MET A 351 -13.23 -1.00 1.60
C MET A 351 -13.88 -1.90 0.53
N ALA A 352 -14.87 -1.44 -0.23
CA ALA A 352 -15.55 -2.28 -1.23
C ALA A 352 -14.59 -2.78 -2.33
N GLU A 353 -13.69 -1.90 -2.79
CA GLU A 353 -12.62 -2.25 -3.73
C GLU A 353 -11.71 -3.37 -3.19
N MET A 354 -11.22 -3.25 -1.94
CA MET A 354 -10.37 -4.26 -1.31
C MET A 354 -11.11 -5.58 -1.05
N TYR A 355 -12.37 -5.54 -0.60
CA TYR A 355 -13.16 -6.76 -0.37
C TYR A 355 -13.45 -7.48 -1.68
N ALA A 356 -13.72 -6.75 -2.76
CA ALA A 356 -13.89 -7.34 -4.09
C ALA A 356 -12.59 -7.98 -4.61
N PHE A 357 -11.42 -7.40 -4.34
CA PHE A 357 -10.13 -8.01 -4.66
C PHE A 357 -9.95 -9.36 -3.96
N CYS A 358 -10.28 -9.40 -2.66
CA CYS A 358 -10.14 -10.60 -1.84
C CYS A 358 -11.09 -11.73 -2.30
N ILE A 359 -12.34 -11.38 -2.64
CA ILE A 359 -13.33 -12.32 -3.21
C ILE A 359 -12.87 -12.81 -4.59
N ALA A 360 -12.38 -11.93 -5.47
CA ALA A 360 -11.88 -12.29 -6.80
C ALA A 360 -10.68 -13.25 -6.71
N ALA A 361 -9.67 -12.92 -5.90
CA ALA A 361 -8.50 -13.76 -5.66
C ALA A 361 -8.87 -15.14 -5.09
N ALA A 362 -9.83 -15.22 -4.17
CA ALA A 362 -10.31 -16.48 -3.62
C ALA A 362 -11.13 -17.29 -4.65
N HIS A 363 -11.96 -16.63 -5.46
CA HIS A 363 -12.72 -17.26 -6.55
C HIS A 363 -11.80 -17.90 -7.60
N VAL A 364 -10.71 -17.23 -8.00
CA VAL A 364 -9.70 -17.80 -8.93
C VAL A 364 -8.67 -18.70 -8.25
N LYS A 365 -8.81 -18.97 -6.94
CA LYS A 365 -7.95 -19.86 -6.13
C LYS A 365 -6.48 -19.44 -6.11
N LEU A 366 -6.22 -18.14 -5.99
CA LEU A 366 -4.89 -17.55 -5.86
C LEU A 366 -4.65 -17.02 -4.44
N PRO A 367 -4.32 -17.90 -3.46
CA PRO A 367 -4.00 -17.48 -2.10
C PRO A 367 -2.67 -16.75 -2.04
N PHE A 368 -2.68 -15.54 -1.46
CA PHE A 368 -1.49 -14.69 -1.40
C PHE A 368 -0.54 -15.10 -0.27
N GLN A 369 0.77 -15.01 -0.54
CA GLN A 369 1.77 -14.91 0.52
C GLN A 369 1.71 -13.49 1.10
N MET A 370 1.36 -13.38 2.38
CA MET A 370 1.46 -12.10 3.09
C MET A 370 2.93 -11.74 3.30
N VAL A 371 3.26 -10.46 3.16
CA VAL A 371 4.55 -9.87 3.51
C VAL A 371 4.29 -8.68 4.42
N ALA A 372 4.85 -8.65 5.63
CA ALA A 372 4.67 -7.52 6.53
C ALA A 372 5.62 -6.36 6.21
N SER A 373 6.81 -6.66 5.67
CA SER A 373 7.84 -5.68 5.32
C SER A 373 7.66 -4.99 3.96
N LEU A 374 6.56 -5.22 3.24
CA LEU A 374 6.33 -4.50 1.99
C LEU A 374 6.06 -3.02 2.27
N MET A 375 5.34 -2.69 3.34
CA MET A 375 4.88 -1.34 3.61
C MET A 375 4.80 -1.02 5.12
N VAL A 376 4.87 0.27 5.44
CA VAL A 376 4.38 0.86 6.71
C VAL A 376 3.41 2.01 6.43
N SER A 377 2.32 2.08 7.20
CA SER A 377 1.28 3.12 7.06
C SER A 377 0.73 3.57 8.41
N ASN A 378 0.38 2.64 9.31
CA ASN A 378 -0.31 2.92 10.55
C ASN A 378 0.63 2.64 11.72
N THR A 379 1.08 3.71 12.37
CA THR A 379 2.07 3.67 13.45
C THR A 379 1.65 2.83 14.67
N GLY A 380 0.37 2.44 14.79
CA GLY A 380 -0.14 1.51 15.80
C GLY A 380 -0.08 0.01 15.45
N MET A 381 0.31 -0.38 14.23
CA MET A 381 0.27 -1.78 13.79
C MET A 381 1.38 -2.67 14.39
N GLY A 382 1.13 -3.98 14.47
CA GLY A 382 2.11 -4.94 14.95
C GLY A 382 3.30 -5.11 13.99
N PRO A 383 4.50 -5.48 14.49
CA PRO A 383 5.71 -5.68 13.68
C PRO A 383 5.68 -6.94 12.79
N ARG A 384 4.57 -7.68 12.79
CA ARG A 384 4.27 -8.79 11.84
C ARG A 384 3.01 -8.53 11.02
N ASP A 385 2.50 -7.31 11.05
CA ASP A 385 1.39 -6.83 10.24
C ASP A 385 1.88 -5.81 9.22
N GLU A 386 2.61 -4.79 9.68
CA GLU A 386 3.36 -3.83 8.85
C GLU A 386 4.86 -3.86 9.22
N GLY A 387 5.71 -3.25 8.39
CA GLY A 387 7.17 -3.36 8.44
C GLY A 387 7.87 -2.71 9.64
N TRP A 388 7.14 -2.27 10.66
CA TRP A 388 7.66 -1.62 11.87
C TRP A 388 8.72 -2.44 12.62
N GLY A 389 8.72 -3.77 12.47
CA GLY A 389 9.75 -4.65 13.03
C GLY A 389 11.16 -4.38 12.51
N LEU A 390 11.28 -3.85 11.28
CA LEU A 390 12.58 -3.45 10.71
C LEU A 390 13.15 -2.20 11.41
N LEU A 391 12.27 -1.30 11.86
CA LEU A 391 12.63 -0.05 12.55
C LEU A 391 12.93 -0.25 14.04
N THR A 392 12.65 -1.43 14.61
CA THR A 392 12.89 -1.74 16.03
C THR A 392 14.38 -1.70 16.41
N ASN A 393 15.27 -2.02 15.46
CA ASN A 393 16.73 -2.08 15.68
C ASN A 393 17.49 -0.86 15.12
N VAL A 394 16.80 0.12 14.53
CA VAL A 394 17.41 1.37 14.06
C VAL A 394 17.66 2.27 15.29
N PRO A 395 18.90 2.73 15.54
CA PRO A 395 19.22 3.64 16.65
C PRO A 395 18.39 4.93 16.60
N ASP A 396 18.06 5.51 17.76
CA ASP A 396 17.23 6.73 17.87
C ASP A 396 17.82 7.89 17.06
N GLU A 397 19.14 8.09 17.14
CA GLU A 397 19.89 9.10 16.38
C GLU A 397 19.78 8.93 14.85
N ASP A 398 19.43 7.73 14.37
CA ASP A 398 19.29 7.42 12.95
C ASP A 398 17.83 7.40 12.46
N ILE A 399 16.82 7.38 13.35
CA ILE A 399 15.37 7.35 13.01
C ILE A 399 14.97 8.50 12.08
N CYS A 400 15.59 9.66 12.26
CA CYS A 400 15.46 10.82 11.39
C CYS A 400 16.80 11.23 10.78
N SER A 401 17.64 10.27 10.41
CA SER A 401 18.84 10.51 9.59
C SER A 401 18.50 10.65 8.10
N LYS A 402 19.34 11.34 7.33
CA LYS A 402 19.22 11.40 5.87
C LYS A 402 19.67 10.09 5.20
N ASP A 403 20.57 9.36 5.86
CA ASP A 403 21.16 8.11 5.36
C ASP A 403 20.42 6.84 5.82
N ILE A 404 19.28 6.97 6.50
CA ILE A 404 18.54 5.81 7.05
C ILE A 404 18.20 4.77 5.96
N MET A 405 17.91 5.21 4.74
CA MET A 405 17.58 4.35 3.59
C MET A 405 18.79 3.61 3.00
N SER A 406 20.02 4.05 3.26
CA SER A 406 21.26 3.40 2.80
C SER A 406 21.95 2.59 3.91
N LYS A 407 21.64 2.87 5.18
CA LYS A 407 22.18 2.18 6.35
C LYS A 407 21.41 0.91 6.76
N TYR A 408 20.09 0.89 6.62
CA TYR A 408 19.24 -0.15 7.23
C TYR A 408 18.26 -0.79 6.23
N PRO A 409 17.88 -2.06 6.42
CA PRO A 409 16.80 -2.67 5.66
C PRO A 409 15.47 -2.00 6.06
N LEU A 410 14.88 -1.22 5.15
CA LEU A 410 13.60 -0.56 5.36
C LEU A 410 12.42 -1.31 4.72
N PRO A 411 11.18 -1.05 5.17
CA PRO A 411 9.97 -1.48 4.46
C PRO A 411 9.99 -0.89 3.05
N SER A 412 9.69 -1.68 2.01
CA SER A 412 9.84 -1.26 0.62
C SER A 412 9.06 0.00 0.27
N VAL A 413 7.92 0.21 0.93
CA VAL A 413 6.99 1.32 0.72
C VAL A 413 6.66 2.08 2.00
N LEU A 414 6.58 3.41 1.89
CA LEU A 414 5.88 4.26 2.86
C LEU A 414 4.51 4.64 2.29
N HIS A 415 3.43 4.21 2.94
CA HIS A 415 2.06 4.49 2.50
C HIS A 415 1.46 5.63 3.32
N TYR A 416 1.44 6.83 2.77
CA TYR A 416 1.06 8.05 3.48
C TYR A 416 -0.46 8.35 3.43
N CYS A 417 -1.26 7.30 3.64
CA CYS A 417 -2.72 7.40 3.75
C CYS A 417 -3.18 8.11 5.03
N GLN A 418 -2.37 8.06 6.09
CA GLN A 418 -2.63 8.63 7.41
C GLN A 418 -2.16 10.09 7.53
N ARG A 419 -2.26 10.63 8.76
CA ARG A 419 -1.62 11.87 9.21
C ARG A 419 -0.51 11.49 10.18
N TYR A 420 0.72 11.97 9.96
CA TYR A 420 1.86 11.72 10.84
C TYR A 420 2.23 12.99 11.57
N ILE A 421 2.34 12.94 12.90
CA ILE A 421 2.45 14.14 13.73
C ILE A 421 3.33 13.87 14.95
N VAL A 422 4.30 14.74 15.22
CA VAL A 422 5.15 14.75 16.43
C VAL A 422 5.40 16.20 16.85
N GLY A 423 5.06 16.56 18.09
CA GLY A 423 5.02 17.96 18.50
C GLY A 423 4.08 18.76 17.58
N LYS A 424 4.63 19.72 16.83
CA LYS A 424 3.93 20.41 15.73
C LYS A 424 4.39 20.00 14.31
N HIS A 425 5.40 19.14 14.17
CA HIS A 425 5.81 18.66 12.85
C HIS A 425 4.75 17.71 12.28
N PHE A 426 4.26 18.00 11.08
CA PHE A 426 3.11 17.33 10.46
C PHE A 426 3.42 16.91 9.02
N TYR A 427 3.00 15.71 8.64
CA TYR A 427 2.86 15.30 7.24
C TYR A 427 1.49 14.66 6.99
N GLY A 428 0.87 14.98 5.85
CA GLY A 428 -0.39 14.35 5.46
C GLY A 428 -0.96 14.87 4.15
N LYS A 429 -1.23 13.96 3.20
CA LYS A 429 -1.55 14.26 1.79
C LYS A 429 -2.66 15.29 1.56
N ARG A 430 -3.70 15.32 2.41
CA ARG A 430 -4.83 16.27 2.29
C ARG A 430 -4.50 17.73 2.70
N ARG A 431 -3.28 18.00 3.14
CA ARG A 431 -2.74 19.36 3.41
C ARG A 431 -1.55 19.71 2.50
N MET A 432 -1.16 18.83 1.58
CA MET A 432 -0.12 19.15 0.61
C MET A 432 -0.66 20.17 -0.41
N PRO A 433 0.09 21.24 -0.74
CA PRO A 433 -0.21 22.05 -1.92
C PRO A 433 -0.26 21.17 -3.16
N LYS A 434 -1.24 21.39 -4.04
CA LYS A 434 -1.41 20.61 -5.28
C LYS A 434 -0.30 20.91 -6.32
N ASP A 435 0.39 22.00 -6.06
CA ASP A 435 1.43 22.74 -6.77
C ASP A 435 2.77 22.68 -6.00
N ILE A 436 3.01 21.65 -5.18
CA ILE A 436 4.27 21.46 -4.45
C ILE A 436 5.48 21.15 -5.36
N PHE A 437 5.25 20.88 -6.65
CA PHE A 437 6.26 20.62 -7.67
C PHE A 437 6.16 21.60 -8.85
N THR A 438 6.48 22.87 -8.58
CA THR A 438 6.70 23.94 -9.57
C THR A 438 7.98 24.73 -9.23
N CYS A 439 8.31 25.75 -10.01
CA CYS A 439 9.47 26.62 -9.76
C CYS A 439 9.24 27.57 -8.57
N GLU A 440 7.97 27.85 -8.29
CA GLU A 440 7.49 28.78 -7.26
C GLU A 440 7.28 28.10 -5.91
N SER A 441 7.25 26.76 -5.85
CA SER A 441 6.99 26.00 -4.63
C SER A 441 8.08 26.24 -3.56
N PRO A 442 7.72 26.57 -2.31
CA PRO A 442 8.64 26.46 -1.18
C PRO A 442 8.90 24.99 -0.82
N LEU A 443 10.10 24.70 -0.28
CA LEU A 443 10.39 23.39 0.31
C LEU A 443 9.60 23.21 1.62
N LEU A 444 9.29 21.99 2.01
CA LEU A 444 8.70 21.69 3.31
C LEU A 444 9.72 21.91 4.45
N MET A 445 9.26 22.37 5.60
CA MET A 445 10.09 22.50 6.80
C MET A 445 10.57 21.12 7.30
N GLU A 446 11.86 20.85 7.18
CA GLU A 446 12.44 19.62 7.75
C GLU A 446 12.31 19.59 9.27
N PRO A 447 11.87 18.47 9.87
CA PRO A 447 11.93 18.28 11.32
C PRO A 447 13.38 18.09 11.81
N PRO A 448 13.69 18.50 13.05
CA PRO A 448 14.91 18.08 13.73
C PRO A 448 15.08 16.55 13.77
N ASN A 449 16.32 16.06 13.79
CA ASN A 449 16.60 14.62 13.84
C ASN A 449 16.14 13.94 15.15
N ASP A 450 15.90 14.73 16.21
CA ASP A 450 15.61 14.31 17.58
C ASP A 450 14.15 14.60 18.01
N ILE A 451 13.22 14.83 17.08
CA ILE A 451 11.81 15.16 17.42
C ILE A 451 11.11 14.11 18.31
N HIS A 452 11.49 12.84 18.21
CA HIS A 452 10.93 11.76 19.01
C HIS A 452 11.48 11.70 20.44
N GLU A 453 12.64 12.31 20.70
CA GLU A 453 13.17 12.55 22.05
C GLU A 453 12.53 13.80 22.66
N LYS A 454 12.27 14.82 21.83
CA LYS A 454 11.71 16.12 22.25
C LYS A 454 10.21 16.09 22.55
N TYR A 455 9.43 15.21 21.92
CA TYR A 455 7.98 15.22 22.02
C TYR A 455 7.38 13.80 22.17
N ASP A 456 6.80 13.52 23.34
CA ASP A 456 5.93 12.38 23.63
C ASP A 456 4.44 12.70 23.38
N TYR A 457 4.17 13.68 22.53
CA TYR A 457 2.84 14.15 22.17
C TYR A 457 2.80 14.73 20.74
N PHE A 458 1.60 15.00 20.25
CA PHE A 458 1.35 15.79 19.05
C PHE A 458 0.25 16.83 19.28
N VAL A 459 0.31 17.93 18.51
CA VAL A 459 -0.75 18.95 18.44
C VAL A 459 -1.45 18.79 17.09
N PRO A 460 -2.73 18.38 17.05
CA PRO A 460 -3.49 18.32 15.80
C PRO A 460 -3.50 19.69 15.11
N PRO A 461 -3.16 19.80 13.80
CA PRO A 461 -3.33 21.04 13.07
C PRO A 461 -4.80 21.50 13.09
N HIS A 462 -5.02 22.81 13.17
CA HIS A 462 -6.32 23.38 13.52
C HIS A 462 -7.52 22.81 12.74
N GLY A 463 -8.54 22.40 13.49
CA GLY A 463 -9.91 22.16 13.03
C GLY A 463 -10.86 23.27 13.51
N THR A 464 -12.15 23.14 13.19
CA THR A 464 -13.23 24.14 13.43
C THR A 464 -13.50 24.52 14.89
N HIS A 465 -12.81 23.92 15.86
CA HIS A 465 -13.07 24.09 17.30
C HIS A 465 -11.87 24.63 18.12
N GLY A 466 -10.78 25.03 17.45
CA GLY A 466 -9.96 26.16 17.90
C GLY A 466 -9.16 26.04 19.21
N GLN A 467 -8.74 24.84 19.64
CA GLN A 467 -7.76 24.70 20.74
C GLN A 467 -6.62 23.73 20.38
N ASP A 468 -5.39 24.15 20.70
CA ASP A 468 -4.15 23.36 20.55
C ASP A 468 -3.99 22.38 21.72
N GLU A 469 -4.80 21.33 21.74
CA GLU A 469 -4.68 20.26 22.75
C GLU A 469 -3.52 19.30 22.41
N ASN A 470 -2.55 19.18 23.33
CA ASN A 470 -1.52 18.15 23.26
C ASN A 470 -2.16 16.76 23.45
N LYS A 471 -1.99 15.87 22.46
CA LYS A 471 -2.41 14.46 22.52
C LYS A 471 -1.20 13.56 22.67
N SER A 472 -1.14 12.79 23.76
CA SER A 472 0.00 11.95 24.09
C SER A 472 0.24 10.84 23.06
N LEU A 473 1.51 10.50 22.86
CA LEU A 473 2.02 9.35 22.14
C LEU A 473 2.76 8.43 23.11
N SER A 474 2.78 7.12 22.84
CA SER A 474 3.82 6.27 23.44
C SER A 474 5.18 6.62 22.85
N LYS A 475 6.29 6.29 23.52
CA LYS A 475 7.65 6.49 22.97
C LYS A 475 7.81 5.85 21.58
N GLU A 476 7.26 4.65 21.39
CA GLU A 476 7.23 3.99 20.10
C GLU A 476 6.34 4.73 19.08
N GLY A 477 5.18 5.25 19.50
CA GLY A 477 4.32 6.10 18.67
C GLY A 477 5.04 7.36 18.19
N ALA A 478 5.80 8.02 19.06
CA ALA A 478 6.64 9.18 18.72
C ALA A 478 7.76 8.79 17.74
N ARG A 479 8.52 7.72 18.02
CA ARG A 479 9.58 7.18 17.14
C ARG A 479 9.05 6.86 15.73
N ARG A 480 7.91 6.16 15.64
CA ARG A 480 7.28 5.73 14.38
C ARG A 480 6.68 6.90 13.60
N ASN A 481 6.03 7.86 14.27
CA ASN A 481 5.56 9.09 13.61
C ASN A 481 6.75 9.94 13.13
N ALA A 482 7.83 10.04 13.92
CA ALA A 482 9.02 10.78 13.54
C ALA A 482 9.65 10.21 12.27
N PHE A 483 9.89 8.89 12.20
CA PHE A 483 10.35 8.23 10.96
C PHE A 483 9.52 8.64 9.74
N MET A 484 8.19 8.55 9.83
CA MET A 484 7.30 8.90 8.71
C MET A 484 7.38 10.38 8.33
N VAL A 485 7.29 11.31 9.30
CA VAL A 485 7.41 12.76 9.02
C VAL A 485 8.78 13.08 8.41
N CYS A 486 9.86 12.57 9.00
CA CYS A 486 11.23 12.82 8.53
C CYS A 486 11.48 12.26 7.12
N ALA A 487 11.06 11.03 6.83
CA ALA A 487 11.27 10.40 5.53
C ALA A 487 10.39 11.00 4.42
N LEU A 488 9.11 11.25 4.70
CA LEU A 488 8.16 11.79 3.72
C LEU A 488 8.45 13.26 3.37
N THR A 489 8.75 14.09 4.38
CA THR A 489 9.16 15.48 4.18
C THR A 489 10.42 15.58 3.34
N ARG A 490 11.42 14.71 3.58
CA ARG A 490 12.67 14.69 2.80
C ARG A 490 12.47 14.21 1.37
N MET A 491 11.76 13.09 1.15
CA MET A 491 11.50 12.61 -0.22
C MET A 491 10.75 13.67 -1.05
N THR A 492 9.83 14.41 -0.43
CA THR A 492 9.13 15.53 -1.09
C THR A 492 10.06 16.70 -1.38
N ASN A 493 10.93 17.09 -0.45
CA ASN A 493 11.92 18.16 -0.68
C ASN A 493 12.94 17.79 -1.76
N GLU A 494 13.42 16.54 -1.77
CA GLU A 494 14.34 16.03 -2.80
C GLU A 494 13.67 15.97 -4.18
N ALA A 495 12.40 15.60 -4.24
CA ALA A 495 11.60 15.63 -5.47
C ALA A 495 11.37 17.08 -5.97
N ALA A 496 11.09 18.03 -5.07
CA ALA A 496 10.93 19.44 -5.42
C ALA A 496 12.25 20.09 -5.89
N LEU A 497 13.37 19.80 -5.22
CA LEU A 497 14.71 20.21 -5.64
C LEU A 497 15.08 19.59 -7.00
N PHE A 498 14.74 18.32 -7.23
CA PHE A 498 14.94 17.66 -8.52
C PHE A 498 14.11 18.32 -9.63
N TYR A 499 12.84 18.65 -9.36
CA TYR A 499 12.00 19.41 -10.29
C TYR A 499 12.66 20.75 -10.64
N GLN A 500 13.02 21.52 -9.62
CA GLN A 500 13.61 22.85 -9.78
C GLN A 500 14.96 22.81 -10.53
N GLN A 501 15.76 21.75 -10.36
CA GLN A 501 17.03 21.59 -11.05
C GLN A 501 16.90 21.26 -12.54
N HIS A 502 15.79 20.64 -12.98
CA HIS A 502 15.64 20.17 -14.36
C HIS A 502 14.60 20.95 -15.19
N HIS A 503 13.74 21.76 -14.56
CA HIS A 503 12.61 22.42 -15.24
C HIS A 503 12.54 23.94 -15.04
N CYS A 504 13.42 24.56 -14.25
CA CYS A 504 13.34 25.96 -13.88
C CYS A 504 14.60 26.75 -14.29
N GLU A 505 14.42 27.90 -14.95
CA GLU A 505 15.52 28.77 -15.40
C GLU A 505 16.28 29.44 -14.25
N THR A 506 15.63 29.60 -13.09
CA THR A 506 16.22 30.18 -11.89
C THR A 506 15.98 29.27 -10.68
N LYS A 507 17.00 29.13 -9.84
CA LYS A 507 16.85 28.47 -8.54
C LYS A 507 16.21 29.45 -7.56
N LYS A 508 15.18 28.99 -6.85
CA LYS A 508 14.54 29.77 -5.78
C LYS A 508 15.44 29.84 -4.55
N ASP A 509 15.25 30.87 -3.74
CA ASP A 509 15.93 31.03 -2.46
C ASP A 509 15.52 29.92 -1.47
N GLU A 510 16.50 29.12 -1.03
CA GLU A 510 16.33 27.98 -0.11
C GLU A 510 15.80 28.39 1.28
N ASN A 511 15.84 29.69 1.61
CA ASN A 511 15.40 30.22 2.91
C ASN A 511 13.88 30.23 3.14
N ILE A 512 13.04 29.91 2.14
CA ILE A 512 11.57 29.88 2.29
C ILE A 512 11.05 28.45 2.49
N ALA A 513 10.86 28.07 3.75
CA ALA A 513 10.30 26.77 4.16
C ALA A 513 8.79 26.85 4.50
N LEU A 514 8.04 25.84 4.07
CA LEU A 514 6.60 25.68 4.29
C LEU A 514 6.32 24.79 5.51
N ASP A 515 5.65 25.35 6.51
CA ASP A 515 5.10 24.57 7.62
C ASP A 515 3.69 24.06 7.30
N MET A 516 3.57 22.74 7.11
CA MET A 516 2.29 22.07 6.84
C MET A 516 1.31 22.11 8.04
N TRP A 517 1.78 22.42 9.27
CA TRP A 517 0.94 22.55 10.45
C TRP A 517 0.17 23.87 10.44
N SER A 518 0.87 25.00 10.21
CA SER A 518 0.28 26.34 10.12
C SER A 518 -0.64 26.56 8.90
N LEU A 519 -0.58 25.71 7.88
CA LEU A 519 -1.47 25.80 6.72
C LEU A 519 -2.95 25.84 7.16
N ASN A 520 -3.64 26.92 6.79
CA ASN A 520 -5.08 27.00 6.89
C ASN A 520 -5.74 26.01 5.91
N LYS A 521 -6.97 25.56 6.20
CA LYS A 521 -7.80 24.83 5.20
C LYS A 521 -8.07 25.66 3.92
N ILE A 522 -7.80 26.96 3.95
CA ILE A 522 -8.09 27.93 2.89
C ILE A 522 -6.81 28.23 2.09
N MET A 523 -6.45 27.32 1.18
CA MET A 523 -5.72 27.66 -0.06
C MET A 523 -6.38 26.95 -1.25
N THR A 524 -7.64 27.33 -1.48
CA THR A 524 -8.34 27.19 -2.75
C THR A 524 -8.61 28.60 -3.28
N SER A 525 -8.34 28.82 -4.57
CA SER A 525 -8.43 30.11 -5.29
C SER A 525 -7.66 31.28 -4.65
N SER A 526 -6.41 31.50 -5.07
CA SER A 526 -5.95 32.77 -5.68
C SER A 526 -4.43 32.84 -5.87
N LEU A 527 -3.94 32.31 -6.99
CA LEU A 527 -3.08 33.00 -7.97
C LEU A 527 -3.09 32.22 -9.29
#